data_AF-A0AAJ2W626-F1
#
_entry.id   AF-A0AAJ2W626-F1
#
_cell.length_a   1.000
_cell.length_b   1.000
_cell.length_c   1.000
_cell.angle_alpha   90.00
_cell.angle_beta   90.00
_cell.angle_gamma   90.00
#
_symmetry.space_group_name_H-M   'P 1'
#
loop_
_entity.id
_entity.type
_entity.pdbx_description
1 polymer ?
#
loop_
_entity_poly.entity_id
_entity_poly.type
_entity_poly.pdbx_seq_one_letter_code
_entity_poly.pdbx_strand_id
1 'polypeptide(L)'
;MKWGKTRSETATSTPAPVDQGALDRAVGEALLIARAAAVVTVANRIVVHALRDGETFDHDETAAAVRRTLHRLAEEQRAQNTRIAGERSKALRARGRSRHQHDYRPGDDGTLWFRENAYVGVADRLDELRDDADYVDGIVASAVERAWGDVGSAVVTRVRARQVVVDDDYRDDRASRLAGLGDDLAALGDRRSAPPTGG
;
A
#
# COMPACT_ATOMS: atom_id res chain seq x y z
N MET A 1 -28.68 58.97 -22.15
CA MET A 1 -28.37 57.54 -22.35
C MET A 1 -27.88 56.95 -21.03
N LYS A 2 -28.72 56.19 -20.32
CA LYS A 2 -28.35 55.52 -19.07
C LYS A 2 -28.10 54.04 -19.38
N TRP A 3 -26.83 53.62 -19.33
CA TRP A 3 -26.48 52.20 -19.44
C TRP A 3 -26.52 51.59 -18.04
N GLY A 4 -27.60 50.89 -17.73
CA GLY A 4 -27.71 50.13 -16.48
C GLY A 4 -26.79 48.93 -16.52
N LYS A 5 -25.72 48.95 -15.72
CA LYS A 5 -24.95 47.74 -15.40
C LYS A 5 -25.83 46.85 -14.52
N THR A 6 -26.42 45.83 -15.11
CA THR A 6 -26.92 44.67 -14.37
C THR A 6 -25.72 43.99 -13.72
N ARG A 7 -25.56 44.23 -12.41
CA ARG A 7 -24.71 43.42 -11.55
C ARG A 7 -25.33 42.03 -11.54
N SER A 8 -24.71 41.09 -12.23
CA SER A 8 -25.06 39.67 -12.09
C SER A 8 -24.83 39.31 -10.63
N GLU A 9 -25.93 39.11 -9.92
CA GLU A 9 -26.01 38.55 -8.60
C GLU A 9 -25.22 37.24 -8.61
N THR A 10 -24.10 37.19 -7.88
CA THR A 10 -23.34 35.96 -7.63
C THR A 10 -24.22 35.05 -6.79
N ALA A 11 -25.14 34.35 -7.46
CA ALA A 11 -25.83 33.22 -6.90
C ALA A 11 -24.77 32.25 -6.40
N THR A 12 -24.84 31.95 -5.11
CA THR A 12 -24.22 30.79 -4.50
C THR A 12 -24.91 29.58 -5.11
N SER A 13 -24.56 29.24 -6.35
CA SER A 13 -25.13 28.10 -7.03
C SER A 13 -24.50 26.86 -6.41
N THR A 14 -25.26 26.15 -5.58
CA THR A 14 -25.01 24.73 -5.35
C THR A 14 -24.77 24.10 -6.71
N PRO A 15 -23.63 23.42 -6.92
CA PRO A 15 -23.31 22.78 -8.19
C PRO A 15 -24.44 21.83 -8.59
N ALA A 16 -24.57 21.58 -9.89
CA ALA A 16 -25.52 20.61 -10.40
C ALA A 16 -25.35 19.25 -9.68
N PRO A 17 -26.44 18.48 -9.48
CA PRO A 17 -26.36 17.15 -8.90
C PRO A 17 -25.34 16.29 -9.65
N VAL A 18 -24.51 15.54 -8.90
CA VAL A 18 -23.57 14.59 -9.48
C VAL A 18 -24.32 13.46 -10.19
N ASP A 19 -23.77 12.97 -11.30
CA ASP A 19 -24.24 11.73 -11.92
C ASP A 19 -23.99 10.57 -10.95
N GLN A 20 -25.07 10.03 -10.39
CA GLN A 20 -25.02 8.98 -9.38
C GLN A 20 -24.42 7.68 -9.94
N GLY A 21 -24.73 7.32 -11.19
CA GLY A 21 -24.17 6.11 -11.79
C GLY A 21 -22.65 6.21 -12.04
N ALA A 22 -22.16 7.42 -12.33
CA ALA A 22 -20.73 7.67 -12.41
C ALA A 22 -20.06 7.67 -11.02
N LEU A 23 -20.73 8.23 -10.01
CA LEU A 23 -20.24 8.26 -8.64
C LEU A 23 -20.11 6.85 -8.06
N ASP A 24 -21.13 6.01 -8.21
CA ASP A 24 -21.15 4.63 -7.72
C ASP A 24 -20.01 3.81 -8.32
N ARG A 25 -19.74 3.97 -9.63
CA ARG A 25 -18.61 3.33 -10.29
C ARG A 25 -17.27 3.79 -9.70
N ALA A 26 -17.10 5.10 -9.54
CA ALA A 26 -15.86 5.66 -8.98
C ALA A 26 -15.61 5.18 -7.54
N VAL A 27 -16.66 5.12 -6.71
CA VAL A 27 -16.59 4.57 -5.35
C VAL A 27 -16.24 3.09 -5.40
N GLY A 28 -16.92 2.31 -6.25
CA GLY A 28 -16.64 0.87 -6.41
C GLY A 28 -15.19 0.58 -6.82
N GLU A 29 -14.65 1.30 -7.80
CA GLU A 29 -13.25 1.18 -8.22
C GLU A 29 -12.28 1.53 -7.10
N ALA A 30 -12.52 2.62 -6.37
CA ALA A 30 -11.70 3.02 -5.24
C ALA A 30 -11.70 1.98 -4.11
N LEU A 31 -12.83 1.30 -3.87
CA LEU A 31 -12.92 0.22 -2.88
C LEU A 31 -12.12 -1.01 -3.28
N LEU A 32 -12.05 -1.35 -4.58
CA LEU A 32 -11.20 -2.44 -5.06
C LEU A 32 -9.71 -2.12 -4.81
N ILE A 33 -9.30 -0.88 -5.07
CA ILE A 33 -7.93 -0.42 -4.79
C ILE A 33 -7.66 -0.46 -3.28
N ALA A 34 -8.59 0.05 -2.46
CA ALA A 34 -8.48 0.03 -1.01
C ALA A 34 -8.36 -1.39 -0.46
N ARG A 35 -9.13 -2.34 -0.99
CA ARG A 35 -9.03 -3.77 -0.65
C ARG A 35 -7.64 -4.31 -0.94
N ALA A 36 -7.11 -4.06 -2.14
CA ALA A 36 -5.76 -4.50 -2.51
C ALA A 36 -4.69 -3.90 -1.57
N ALA A 37 -4.81 -2.61 -1.24
CA ALA A 37 -3.91 -1.94 -0.30
C ALA A 37 -4.00 -2.53 1.12
N ALA A 38 -5.20 -2.86 1.58
CA ALA A 38 -5.42 -3.50 2.88
C ALA A 38 -4.77 -4.90 2.93
N VAL A 39 -4.96 -5.72 1.89
CA VAL A 39 -4.31 -7.04 1.77
C VAL A 39 -2.80 -6.93 1.87
N VAL A 40 -2.18 -6.02 1.10
CA VAL A 40 -0.72 -5.82 1.14
C VAL A 40 -0.25 -5.35 2.52
N THR A 41 -0.97 -4.38 3.11
CA THR A 41 -0.62 -3.83 4.43
C THR A 41 -0.66 -4.91 5.51
N VAL A 42 -1.70 -5.74 5.51
CA VAL A 42 -1.89 -6.79 6.52
C VAL A 42 -0.96 -7.98 6.27
N ALA A 43 -0.72 -8.36 5.02
CA ALA A 43 0.27 -9.39 4.69
C ALA A 43 1.67 -9.03 5.21
N ASN A 44 2.09 -7.77 5.01
CA ASN A 44 3.36 -7.28 5.53
C ASN A 44 3.41 -7.35 7.07
N ARG A 45 2.31 -7.00 7.75
CA ARG A 45 2.20 -7.13 9.20
C ARG A 45 2.37 -8.60 9.65
N ILE A 46 1.70 -9.54 9.00
CA ILE A 46 1.81 -10.99 9.31
C ILE A 46 3.27 -11.44 9.18
N VAL A 47 3.92 -11.13 8.05
CA VAL A 47 5.33 -11.51 7.81
C VAL A 47 6.25 -10.92 8.88
N VAL A 48 6.08 -9.64 9.22
CA VAL A 48 6.93 -8.97 10.21
C VAL A 48 6.75 -9.58 11.61
N HIS A 49 5.52 -9.83 12.06
CA HIS A 49 5.29 -10.46 13.37
C HIS A 49 5.83 -11.88 13.43
N ALA A 50 5.62 -12.69 12.38
CA ALA A 50 6.16 -14.04 12.30
C ALA A 50 7.70 -14.08 12.36
N LEU A 51 8.38 -13.13 11.71
CA LEU A 51 9.84 -13.08 11.66
C LEU A 51 10.48 -12.44 12.91
N ARG A 52 9.83 -11.43 13.50
CA ARG A 52 10.39 -10.65 14.59
C ARG A 52 10.05 -11.24 15.95
N ASP A 53 8.78 -11.59 16.15
CA ASP A 53 8.23 -11.91 17.46
C ASP A 53 8.05 -13.44 17.63
N GLY A 54 8.17 -14.20 16.53
CA GLY A 54 8.01 -15.66 16.54
C GLY A 54 6.58 -16.10 16.87
N GLU A 55 5.63 -15.18 16.79
CA GLU A 55 4.24 -15.38 17.14
C GLU A 55 3.54 -16.29 16.12
N THR A 56 2.66 -17.16 16.62
CA THR A 56 1.78 -17.96 15.78
C THR A 56 0.65 -17.10 15.23
N PHE A 57 0.16 -17.42 14.03
CA PHE A 57 -0.97 -16.72 13.44
C PHE A 57 -2.20 -16.73 14.35
N ASP A 58 -2.72 -15.54 14.65
CA ASP A 58 -3.99 -15.30 15.33
C ASP A 58 -4.98 -14.65 14.36
N HIS A 59 -6.11 -15.32 14.12
CA HIS A 59 -7.14 -14.86 13.21
C HIS A 59 -7.82 -13.59 13.70
N ASP A 60 -8.18 -13.52 14.98
CA ASP A 60 -8.95 -12.41 15.55
C ASP A 60 -8.09 -11.15 15.61
N GLU A 61 -6.81 -11.29 15.94
CA GLU A 61 -5.87 -10.17 15.91
C GLU A 61 -5.67 -9.65 14.47
N THR A 62 -5.59 -10.56 13.50
CA THR A 62 -5.44 -10.20 12.08
C THR A 62 -6.69 -9.52 11.54
N ALA A 63 -7.88 -10.03 11.88
CA ALA A 63 -9.16 -9.39 11.57
C ALA A 63 -9.23 -7.98 12.17
N ALA A 64 -8.82 -7.82 13.45
CA ALA A 64 -8.74 -6.50 14.07
C ALA A 64 -7.75 -5.56 13.34
N ALA A 65 -6.64 -6.09 12.82
CA ALA A 65 -5.68 -5.32 12.01
C ALA A 65 -6.29 -4.87 10.66
N VAL A 66 -7.10 -5.71 10.02
CA VAL A 66 -7.87 -5.34 8.82
C VAL A 66 -8.82 -4.19 9.14
N ARG A 67 -9.63 -4.31 10.21
CA ARG A 67 -10.58 -3.25 10.61
C ARG A 67 -9.88 -1.92 10.87
N ARG A 68 -8.75 -1.93 11.59
CA ARG A 68 -7.91 -0.73 11.79
C ARG A 68 -7.39 -0.15 10.48
N THR A 69 -7.02 -1.00 9.54
CA THR A 69 -6.52 -0.58 8.22
C THR A 69 -7.62 0.06 7.39
N LEU A 70 -8.81 -0.54 7.33
CA LEU A 70 -9.96 0.04 6.63
C LEU A 70 -10.38 1.37 7.24
N HIS A 71 -10.42 1.46 8.57
CA HIS A 71 -10.69 2.73 9.26
C HIS A 71 -9.66 3.81 8.92
N ARG A 72 -8.36 3.48 8.94
CA ARG A 72 -7.30 4.42 8.54
C ARG A 72 -7.50 4.91 7.10
N LEU A 73 -7.84 4.01 6.17
CA LEU A 73 -8.09 4.38 4.78
C LEU A 73 -9.32 5.30 4.64
N ALA A 74 -10.36 5.10 5.45
CA ALA A 74 -11.52 5.98 5.51
C ALA A 74 -11.13 7.39 6.01
N GLU A 75 -10.35 7.46 7.08
CA GLU A 75 -9.83 8.74 7.61
C GLU A 75 -8.94 9.47 6.58
N GLU A 76 -8.14 8.73 5.81
CA GLU A 76 -7.37 9.30 4.70
C GLU A 76 -8.29 9.91 3.64
N GLN A 77 -9.40 9.26 3.27
CA GLN A 77 -10.36 9.84 2.33
C GLN A 77 -11.02 11.11 2.88
N ARG A 78 -11.37 11.14 4.17
CA ARG A 78 -11.91 12.34 4.83
C ARG A 78 -10.91 13.50 4.83
N ALA A 79 -9.64 13.20 5.06
CA ALA A 79 -8.58 14.20 4.96
C ALA A 79 -8.42 14.74 3.52
N GLN A 80 -8.53 13.88 2.50
CA GLN A 80 -8.50 14.31 1.10
C GLN A 80 -9.74 15.15 0.73
N ASN A 81 -10.93 14.76 1.20
CA ASN A 81 -12.14 15.54 1.02
C ASN A 81 -11.99 16.96 1.59
N THR A 82 -11.48 17.08 2.82
CA THR A 82 -11.22 18.38 3.47
C THR A 82 -10.28 19.25 2.63
N ARG A 83 -9.23 18.65 2.04
CA ARG A 83 -8.29 19.34 1.16
C ARG A 83 -8.96 19.83 -0.12
N ILE A 84 -9.69 18.96 -0.81
CA ILE A 84 -10.41 19.32 -2.04
C ILE A 84 -11.46 20.40 -1.78
N ALA A 85 -12.22 20.33 -0.68
CA ALA A 85 -13.18 21.37 -0.31
C ALA A 85 -12.50 22.74 -0.14
N GLY A 86 -11.30 22.76 0.45
CA GLY A 86 -10.47 23.96 0.54
C GLY A 86 -9.99 24.45 -0.83
N GLU A 87 -9.56 23.55 -1.71
CA GLU A 87 -9.13 23.88 -3.09
C GLU A 87 -10.28 24.41 -3.93
N ARG A 88 -11.47 23.80 -3.85
CA ARG A 88 -12.69 24.24 -4.52
C ARG A 88 -13.13 25.62 -4.06
N SER A 89 -13.12 25.86 -2.76
CA SER A 89 -13.41 27.18 -2.18
C SER A 89 -12.44 28.27 -2.70
N LYS A 90 -11.17 27.93 -2.92
CA LYS A 90 -10.18 28.83 -3.52
C LYS A 90 -10.42 29.01 -5.03
N ALA A 91 -10.70 27.93 -5.74
CA ALA A 91 -10.94 27.91 -7.19
C ALA A 91 -12.12 28.83 -7.58
N LEU A 92 -13.22 28.78 -6.82
CA LEU A 92 -14.40 29.62 -7.04
C LEU A 92 -14.11 31.13 -6.90
N ARG A 93 -13.08 31.51 -6.14
CA ARG A 93 -12.67 32.92 -5.95
C ARG A 93 -11.56 33.34 -6.90
N ALA A 94 -10.94 32.38 -7.59
CA ALA A 94 -9.79 32.63 -8.45
C ALA A 94 -10.19 33.38 -9.72
N ARG A 95 -9.26 34.20 -10.24
CA ARG A 95 -9.44 35.01 -11.45
C ARG A 95 -8.34 34.69 -12.47
N GLY A 96 -8.65 34.88 -13.74
CA GLY A 96 -7.71 34.64 -14.84
C GLY A 96 -7.62 33.18 -15.25
N ARG A 97 -6.68 32.84 -16.15
CA ARG A 97 -6.51 31.48 -16.68
C ARG A 97 -5.66 30.61 -15.75
N SER A 98 -5.84 29.30 -15.83
CA SER A 98 -5.01 28.33 -15.10
C SER A 98 -3.54 28.41 -15.56
N ARG A 99 -2.59 28.33 -14.62
CA ARG A 99 -1.14 28.42 -14.88
C ARG A 99 -0.42 27.09 -14.69
N HIS A 100 -1.02 26.11 -14.00
CA HIS A 100 -0.49 24.76 -13.78
C HIS A 100 -1.59 23.77 -13.39
N GLN A 101 -1.29 22.48 -13.33
CA GLN A 101 -2.28 21.39 -13.18
C GLN A 101 -3.10 21.41 -11.88
N HIS A 102 -2.60 22.05 -10.82
CA HIS A 102 -3.32 22.27 -9.55
C HIS A 102 -3.86 23.70 -9.38
N ASP A 103 -3.82 24.52 -10.44
CA ASP A 103 -4.34 25.90 -10.43
C ASP A 103 -5.80 25.89 -10.88
N TYR A 104 -6.66 25.31 -10.03
CA TYR A 104 -8.08 25.18 -10.28
C TYR A 104 -8.76 26.54 -10.43
N ARG A 105 -9.83 26.56 -11.24
CA ARG A 105 -10.59 27.75 -11.61
C ARG A 105 -12.09 27.52 -11.39
N PRO A 106 -12.92 28.58 -11.47
CA PRO A 106 -14.36 28.42 -11.29
C PRO A 106 -15.01 27.41 -12.25
N GLY A 107 -14.43 27.18 -13.43
CA GLY A 107 -14.90 26.17 -14.38
C GLY A 107 -14.69 24.71 -13.92
N ASP A 108 -13.81 24.48 -12.93
CA ASP A 108 -13.51 23.14 -12.40
C ASP A 108 -14.46 22.73 -11.25
N ASP A 109 -15.42 23.59 -10.89
CA ASP A 109 -16.32 23.39 -9.75
C ASP A 109 -17.03 22.03 -9.78
N GLY A 110 -17.55 21.63 -10.95
CA GLY A 110 -18.22 20.33 -11.11
C GLY A 110 -17.29 19.14 -10.88
N THR A 111 -16.05 19.21 -11.36
CA THR A 111 -15.05 18.15 -11.16
C THR A 111 -14.63 18.04 -9.69
N LEU A 112 -14.40 19.17 -9.03
CA LEU A 112 -14.04 19.19 -7.61
C LEU A 112 -15.21 18.73 -6.74
N TRP A 113 -16.44 19.14 -7.09
CA TRP A 113 -17.65 18.66 -6.43
C TRP A 113 -17.83 17.14 -6.57
N PHE A 114 -17.62 16.58 -7.76
CA PHE A 114 -17.66 15.14 -7.96
C PHE A 114 -16.62 14.42 -7.08
N ARG A 115 -15.38 14.93 -7.03
CA ARG A 115 -14.32 14.37 -6.18
C ARG A 115 -14.66 14.44 -4.70
N GLU A 116 -15.23 15.54 -4.23
CA GLU A 116 -15.70 15.66 -2.84
C GLU A 116 -16.69 14.54 -2.50
N ASN A 117 -17.71 14.35 -3.33
CA ASN A 117 -18.72 13.31 -3.14
C ASN A 117 -18.11 11.90 -3.20
N ALA A 118 -17.17 11.66 -4.12
CA ALA A 118 -16.48 10.37 -4.22
C ALA A 118 -15.68 10.06 -2.96
N TYR A 119 -14.91 11.02 -2.42
CA TYR A 119 -14.17 10.80 -1.18
C TYR A 119 -15.07 10.49 0.02
N VAL A 120 -16.21 11.17 0.14
CA VAL A 120 -17.21 10.88 1.18
C VAL A 120 -17.78 9.47 1.00
N GLY A 121 -18.24 9.13 -0.20
CA GLY A 121 -18.82 7.82 -0.49
C GLY A 121 -17.85 6.67 -0.24
N VAL A 122 -16.56 6.84 -0.58
CA VAL A 122 -15.53 5.84 -0.27
C VAL A 122 -15.29 5.75 1.24
N ALA A 123 -15.18 6.87 1.95
CA ALA A 123 -14.96 6.86 3.40
C ALA A 123 -16.08 6.13 4.14
N ASP A 124 -17.32 6.46 3.81
CA ASP A 124 -18.50 5.88 4.46
C ASP A 124 -18.60 4.38 4.16
N ARG A 125 -18.39 3.99 2.90
CA ARG A 125 -18.44 2.58 2.52
C ARG A 125 -17.31 1.76 3.13
N LEU A 126 -16.11 2.35 3.30
CA LEU A 126 -15.01 1.70 4.02
C LEU A 126 -15.36 1.48 5.50
N ASP A 127 -16.03 2.43 6.15
CA ASP A 127 -16.46 2.26 7.52
C ASP A 127 -17.58 1.22 7.66
N GLU A 128 -18.51 1.12 6.72
CA GLU A 128 -19.48 0.02 6.70
C GLU A 128 -18.80 -1.34 6.53
N LEU A 129 -17.90 -1.45 5.55
CA LEU A 129 -17.19 -2.70 5.24
C LEU A 129 -16.21 -3.13 6.32
N ARG A 130 -15.72 -2.19 7.15
CA ARG A 130 -14.87 -2.56 8.30
C ARG A 130 -15.67 -3.32 9.35
N ASP A 131 -16.99 -3.13 9.41
CA ASP A 131 -17.86 -3.74 10.41
C ASP A 131 -18.46 -5.06 9.86
N ASP A 132 -18.44 -5.27 8.54
CA ASP A 132 -18.76 -6.51 7.84
C ASP A 132 -17.70 -7.62 8.08
N ALA A 133 -18.09 -8.67 8.81
CA ALA A 133 -17.20 -9.78 9.16
C ALA A 133 -16.76 -10.59 7.93
N ASP A 134 -17.66 -10.90 7.00
CA ASP A 134 -17.34 -11.72 5.82
C ASP A 134 -16.35 -10.98 4.91
N TYR A 135 -16.52 -9.66 4.77
CA TYR A 135 -15.58 -8.84 4.00
C TYR A 135 -14.20 -8.78 4.66
N VAL A 136 -14.16 -8.60 5.98
CA VAL A 136 -12.91 -8.59 6.76
C VAL A 136 -12.20 -9.94 6.64
N ASP A 137 -12.91 -11.04 6.82
CA ASP A 137 -12.36 -12.40 6.75
C ASP A 137 -11.84 -12.71 5.34
N GLY A 138 -12.53 -12.22 4.30
CA GLY A 138 -12.06 -12.29 2.92
C GLY A 138 -10.73 -11.57 2.69
N ILE A 139 -10.47 -10.44 3.38
CA ILE A 139 -9.18 -9.75 3.35
C ILE A 139 -8.14 -10.52 4.16
N VAL A 140 -8.49 -11.06 5.33
CA VAL A 140 -7.60 -11.89 6.16
C VAL A 140 -7.08 -13.07 5.34
N ALA A 141 -7.97 -13.84 4.72
CA ALA A 141 -7.60 -14.99 3.90
C ALA A 141 -6.65 -14.61 2.75
N SER A 142 -6.96 -13.53 2.02
CA SER A 142 -6.09 -13.02 0.94
C SER A 142 -4.72 -12.54 1.46
N ALA A 143 -4.68 -11.93 2.65
CA ALA A 143 -3.44 -11.45 3.26
C ALA A 143 -2.56 -12.62 3.74
N VAL A 144 -3.15 -13.67 4.31
CA VAL A 144 -2.46 -14.90 4.72
C VAL A 144 -1.86 -15.61 3.50
N GLU A 145 -2.66 -15.82 2.45
CA GLU A 145 -2.19 -16.44 1.20
C GLU A 145 -1.00 -15.68 0.63
N ARG A 146 -1.11 -14.35 0.55
CA ARG A 146 -0.03 -13.48 0.08
C ARG A 146 1.22 -13.59 0.95
N ALA A 147 1.08 -13.51 2.28
CA ALA A 147 2.20 -13.57 3.21
C ALA A 147 3.00 -14.87 3.07
N TRP A 148 2.32 -16.01 2.96
CA TRP A 148 2.96 -17.30 2.71
C TRP A 148 3.65 -17.37 1.35
N GLY A 149 3.02 -16.82 0.32
CA GLY A 149 3.62 -16.69 -1.01
C GLY A 149 4.92 -15.87 -0.98
N ASP A 150 4.91 -14.72 -0.31
CA ASP A 150 6.06 -13.82 -0.20
C ASP A 150 7.22 -14.49 0.57
N VAL A 151 6.93 -15.15 1.71
CA VAL A 151 7.93 -15.90 2.49
C VAL A 151 8.50 -17.07 1.69
N GLY A 152 7.64 -17.88 1.05
CA GLY A 152 8.07 -19.01 0.24
C GLY A 152 8.96 -18.60 -0.92
N SER A 153 8.58 -17.52 -1.63
CA SER A 153 9.37 -16.93 -2.71
C SER A 153 10.74 -16.44 -2.22
N ALA A 154 10.78 -15.78 -1.05
CA ALA A 154 12.03 -15.32 -0.45
C ALA A 154 12.96 -16.48 -0.08
N VAL A 155 12.42 -17.58 0.48
CA VAL A 155 13.19 -18.79 0.79
C VAL A 155 13.76 -19.42 -0.48
N VAL A 156 12.93 -19.64 -1.50
CA VAL A 156 13.37 -20.21 -2.79
C VAL A 156 14.47 -19.36 -3.42
N THR A 157 14.28 -18.03 -3.41
CA THR A 157 15.26 -17.07 -3.94
C THR A 157 16.58 -17.18 -3.20
N ARG A 158 16.55 -17.22 -1.86
CA ARG A 158 17.76 -17.36 -1.03
C ARG A 158 18.46 -18.70 -1.24
N VAL A 159 17.72 -19.79 -1.39
CA VAL A 159 18.28 -21.13 -1.68
C VAL A 159 18.97 -21.13 -3.04
N ARG A 160 18.31 -20.61 -4.09
CA ARG A 160 18.89 -20.49 -5.43
C ARG A 160 20.14 -19.62 -5.46
N ALA A 161 20.13 -18.48 -4.78
CA ALA A 161 21.29 -17.60 -4.68
C ALA A 161 22.48 -18.26 -3.95
N ARG A 162 22.22 -19.26 -3.10
CA ARG A 162 23.25 -20.04 -2.40
C ARG A 162 23.72 -21.27 -3.19
N GLN A 163 23.07 -21.61 -4.30
CA GLN A 163 23.58 -22.63 -5.21
C GLN A 163 24.85 -22.09 -5.86
N VAL A 164 25.98 -22.76 -5.60
CA VAL A 164 27.22 -22.49 -6.31
C VAL A 164 26.98 -22.75 -7.79
N VAL A 165 27.22 -21.76 -8.64
CA VAL A 165 27.25 -21.96 -10.08
C VAL A 165 28.39 -22.92 -10.37
N VAL A 166 28.05 -24.14 -10.77
CA VAL A 166 29.02 -25.14 -11.24
C VAL A 166 29.19 -24.91 -12.74
N ASP A 167 30.11 -24.02 -13.08
CA ASP A 167 30.62 -23.85 -14.44
C ASP A 167 31.64 -24.94 -14.78
N ASP A 168 32.04 -25.02 -16.06
CA ASP A 168 32.99 -26.04 -16.51
C ASP A 168 34.38 -25.84 -15.85
N ASP A 169 34.80 -24.59 -15.63
CA ASP A 169 36.01 -24.26 -14.88
C ASP A 169 35.94 -24.78 -13.42
N TYR A 170 34.79 -24.69 -12.74
CA TYR A 170 34.58 -25.29 -11.42
C TYR A 170 34.70 -26.81 -11.46
N ARG A 171 34.18 -27.47 -12.51
CA ARG A 171 34.27 -28.94 -12.65
C ARG A 171 35.71 -29.38 -12.86
N ASP A 172 36.46 -28.66 -13.68
CA ASP A 172 37.85 -28.94 -14.00
C ASP A 172 38.75 -28.73 -12.77
N ASP A 173 38.53 -27.65 -12.03
CA ASP A 173 39.30 -27.34 -10.82
C ASP A 173 38.88 -28.17 -9.60
N ARG A 174 37.70 -28.81 -9.62
CA ARG A 174 37.13 -29.52 -8.46
C ARG A 174 38.07 -30.61 -7.94
N ALA A 175 38.66 -31.39 -8.84
CA ALA A 175 39.57 -32.46 -8.47
C ALA A 175 40.82 -31.92 -7.76
N SER A 176 41.36 -30.80 -8.25
CA SER A 176 42.52 -30.12 -7.66
C SER A 176 42.21 -29.54 -6.28
N ARG A 177 41.06 -28.88 -6.12
CA ARG A 177 40.62 -28.31 -4.83
C ARG A 177 40.31 -29.39 -3.79
N LEU A 178 39.73 -30.52 -4.20
CA LEU A 178 39.45 -31.63 -3.30
C LEU A 178 40.71 -32.39 -2.86
N ALA A 179 41.78 -32.36 -3.66
CA ALA A 179 43.04 -33.01 -3.30
C ALA A 179 43.70 -32.40 -2.04
N GLY A 180 43.52 -31.09 -1.81
CA GLY A 180 44.05 -30.39 -0.61
C GLY A 180 43.10 -30.37 0.59
N LEU A 181 41.86 -30.86 0.44
CA LEU A 181 40.84 -30.75 1.48
C LEU A 181 41.22 -31.48 2.78
N GLY A 182 41.97 -32.59 2.68
CA GLY A 182 42.45 -33.32 3.85
C GLY A 182 43.40 -32.49 4.72
N ASP A 183 44.32 -31.77 4.07
CA ASP A 183 45.31 -30.92 4.74
C ASP A 183 44.63 -29.69 5.38
N ASP A 184 43.68 -29.09 4.68
CA ASP A 184 42.88 -27.96 5.19
C ASP A 184 42.06 -28.36 6.44
N LEU A 185 41.44 -29.54 6.41
CA LEU A 185 40.68 -30.08 7.54
C LEU A 185 41.59 -30.42 8.73
N ALA A 186 42.79 -30.96 8.49
CA ALA A 186 43.80 -31.21 9.52
C ALA A 186 44.25 -29.89 10.18
N ALA A 187 44.57 -28.87 9.37
CA ALA A 187 44.96 -27.54 9.86
C ALA A 187 43.84 -26.83 10.65
N LEU A 188 42.57 -27.10 10.33
CA LEU A 188 41.42 -26.64 11.12
C LEU A 188 41.29 -27.38 12.45
N GLY A 189 41.53 -28.69 12.46
CA GLY A 189 41.59 -29.50 13.68
C GLY A 189 42.69 -29.03 14.64
N ASP A 190 43.87 -28.71 14.11
CA ASP A 190 45.00 -28.19 14.88
C ASP A 190 44.71 -26.80 15.46
N ARG A 191 44.11 -25.90 14.68
CA ARG A 191 43.69 -24.56 15.16
C ARG A 191 42.64 -24.61 16.27
N ARG A 192 41.77 -25.62 16.24
CA ARG A 192 40.77 -25.84 17.30
C ARG A 192 41.37 -26.47 18.56
N SER A 193 42.52 -27.14 18.42
CA SER A 193 43.23 -27.82 19.51
C SER A 193 44.35 -26.95 20.12
N ALA A 194 44.71 -25.85 19.46
CA ALA A 194 45.63 -24.86 20.00
C ALA A 194 45.00 -24.13 21.21
N PRO A 195 45.64 -24.13 22.40
CA PRO A 195 45.15 -23.36 23.53
C PRO A 195 45.26 -21.86 23.23
N PRO A 196 44.41 -21.00 23.83
CA PRO A 196 44.53 -19.56 23.63
C PRO A 196 45.92 -19.11 24.09
N THR A 197 46.75 -18.62 23.16
CA THR A 197 47.98 -17.91 23.50
C THR A 197 47.57 -16.59 24.14
N GLY A 198 47.59 -16.58 25.47
CA GLY A 198 47.36 -15.40 26.29
C GLY A 198 48.40 -14.32 26.02
N GLY A 199 47.89 -13.11 25.81
CA GLY A 199 48.53 -11.82 26.01
C GLY A 199 47.48 -10.88 26.57
#